data_AF-A0A8J2XRD2-F1
#
_entry.id   AF-A0A8J2XRD2-F1
#
_cell.length_a   1.000
_cell.length_b   1.000
_cell.length_c   1.000
_cell.angle_alpha   90.00
_cell.angle_beta   90.00
_cell.angle_gamma   90.00
#
_symmetry.space_group_name_H-M   'P 1'
#
loop_
_entity.id
_entity.type
_entity.pdbx_description
1 polymer ?
#
loop_
_entity_poly.entity_id
_entity_poly.type
_entity_poly.pdbx_seq_one_letter_code
_entity_poly.pdbx_strand_id
1 'polypeptide(L)' 'MIHPSVRPPLSNIQAELLKLFSVQIAEKDLLELKKVMAKFLLDKARDKADSIWEELGYTNEKLQQILDNE' A
#
# COMPACT_ATOMS: atom_id res chain seq x y z
N MET A 1 28.62 -5.43 4.95
CA MET A 1 27.47 -6.27 4.53
C MET A 1 26.47 -6.28 5.67
N ILE A 2 25.28 -5.70 5.50
CA ILE A 2 24.25 -5.70 6.55
C ILE A 2 23.41 -6.96 6.34
N HIS A 3 23.50 -7.91 7.28
CA HIS A 3 22.59 -9.06 7.32
C HIS A 3 21.30 -8.63 8.02
N PRO A 4 20.16 -8.53 7.32
CA PRO A 4 18.89 -8.30 8.00
C PRO A 4 18.57 -9.57 8.80
N SER A 5 18.75 -9.51 10.11
CA SER A 5 18.37 -10.59 11.03
C SER A 5 16.86 -10.56 11.19
N VAL A 6 16.15 -11.39 10.43
CA VAL A 6 14.69 -11.56 10.55
C VAL A 6 14.39 -12.38 11.82
N ARG A 7 13.76 -11.76 12.82
CA ARG A 7 13.09 -12.37 13.99
C ARG A 7 11.95 -11.40 14.40
N PRO A 8 10.68 -11.75 14.75
CA PRO A 8 10.02 -13.00 15.18
C PRO A 8 8.92 -13.46 14.16
N PRO A 9 7.95 -14.38 14.45
CA PRO A 9 7.37 -15.25 13.41
C PRO A 9 6.62 -14.43 12.36
N LEU A 10 7.03 -14.62 11.11
CA LEU A 10 6.30 -14.10 9.97
C LEU A 10 4.89 -14.67 10.01
N SER A 11 3.89 -13.83 9.76
CA SER A 11 2.56 -14.33 9.46
C SER A 11 2.62 -15.24 8.23
N ASN A 12 1.66 -16.15 8.08
CA ASN A 12 1.63 -17.08 6.95
C ASN A 12 1.79 -16.33 5.61
N ILE A 13 1.13 -15.18 5.46
CA ILE A 13 1.23 -14.38 4.23
C ILE A 13 2.63 -13.77 4.04
N GLN A 14 3.27 -13.30 5.10
CA GLN A 14 4.64 -12.79 5.02
C GLN A 14 5.63 -13.90 4.63
N ALA A 15 5.46 -15.11 5.16
CA ALA A 15 6.30 -16.25 4.81
C ALA A 15 6.10 -16.70 3.35
N GLU A 16 4.86 -16.78 2.87
CA GLU A 16 4.56 -17.12 1.46
C GLU A 16 5.11 -16.08 0.49
N LEU A 17 5.00 -14.78 0.80
CA LEU A 17 5.59 -13.72 -0.02
C LEU A 17 7.11 -13.87 -0.11
N LEU A 18 7.78 -14.29 0.96
CA LEU A 18 9.23 -14.52 0.91
C LEU A 18 9.63 -15.69 0.01
N LYS A 19 8.78 -16.72 -0.12
CA LYS A 19 9.06 -17.86 -1.01
C LYS A 19 9.13 -17.44 -2.48
N LEU A 20 8.44 -16.36 -2.87
CA LEU A 20 8.51 -15.82 -4.24
C LEU A 20 9.94 -15.43 -4.60
N PHE A 21 10.70 -14.87 -3.66
CA PHE A 21 12.11 -14.49 -3.90
C PHE A 21 13.06 -15.68 -4.07
N SER A 22 12.64 -16.91 -3.71
CA SER A 22 13.47 -18.10 -3.86
C SER A 22 13.52 -18.62 -5.30
N VAL A 23 12.57 -18.22 -6.15
CA VAL A 23 12.42 -18.69 -7.53
C VAL A 23 13.11 -17.72 -8.50
N GLN A 24 14.42 -17.45 -8.32
CA GLN A 24 15.26 -16.60 -9.20
C GLN A 24 14.49 -15.64 -10.13
N ILE A 25 13.66 -14.78 -9.55
CA ILE A 25 12.76 -13.93 -10.35
C ILE A 25 13.62 -12.82 -10.93
N ALA A 26 13.49 -12.55 -12.23
CA ALA A 26 14.18 -11.43 -12.85
C ALA A 26 13.77 -10.11 -12.18
N GLU A 27 14.71 -9.18 -11.99
CA GLU A 27 14.43 -7.92 -11.28
C GLU A 27 13.24 -7.14 -11.86
N LYS A 28 13.05 -7.20 -13.19
CA LYS A 28 11.90 -6.59 -13.87
C LYS A 28 10.57 -7.13 -13.38
N ASP A 29 10.47 -8.44 -13.14
CA ASP A 29 9.23 -9.11 -12.74
C ASP A 29 8.98 -8.87 -11.24
N LEU A 30 10.05 -8.78 -10.42
CA LEU A 30 9.96 -8.32 -9.04
C LEU A 30 9.45 -6.88 -8.93
N LEU A 31 9.89 -6.01 -9.84
CA LEU A 31 9.39 -4.63 -9.90
C LEU A 31 7.91 -4.58 -10.29
N GLU A 32 7.46 -5.43 -11.20
CA GLU A 32 6.04 -5.56 -11.54
C GLU A 32 5.22 -6.05 -10.35
N LEU A 33 5.68 -7.08 -9.63
CA LEU A 33 5.03 -7.56 -8.41
C LEU A 33 4.91 -6.45 -7.36
N LYS A 34 5.97 -5.64 -7.17
CA LYS A 34 5.95 -4.49 -6.28
C LYS A 34 4.88 -3.47 -6.69
N LYS A 35 4.70 -3.22 -8.00
CA LYS A 35 3.66 -2.30 -8.50
C LYS A 35 2.26 -2.83 -8.23
N VAL A 36 2.03 -4.14 -8.37
CA VAL A 36 0.74 -4.78 -8.04
C VAL A 36 0.41 -4.58 -6.56
N MET A 37 1.36 -4.85 -5.66
CA MET A 37 1.18 -4.62 -4.22
C MET A 37 0.92 -3.15 -3.89
N ALA A 38 1.67 -2.23 -4.51
CA ALA A 38 1.49 -0.79 -4.32
C ALA A 38 0.11 -0.33 -4.78
N LYS A 39 -0.37 -0.81 -5.93
CA LYS A 39 -1.71 -0.52 -6.43
C LYS A 39 -2.79 -1.03 -5.47
N PHE A 40 -2.67 -2.25 -4.98
CA PHE A 40 -3.63 -2.80 -4.01
C PHE A 40 -3.74 -1.93 -2.75
N LEU A 41 -2.61 -1.51 -2.18
CA LEU A 41 -2.59 -0.65 -1.00
C LEU A 41 -3.14 0.76 -1.29
N LEU A 42 -2.84 1.32 -2.47
CA LEU A 42 -3.37 2.61 -2.91
C LEU A 42 -4.88 2.57 -3.05
N ASP A 43 -5.42 1.53 -3.68
CA ASP A 43 -6.86 1.37 -3.86
C ASP A 43 -7.56 1.28 -2.48
N LYS A 44 -7.00 0.51 -1.53
CA LYS A 44 -7.52 0.46 -0.14
C LYS A 44 -7.44 1.80 0.60
N ALA A 45 -6.38 2.56 0.39
CA ALA A 45 -6.24 3.88 0.99
C ALA A 45 -7.27 4.87 0.42
N ARG A 46 -7.53 4.81 -0.90
CA ARG A 46 -8.56 5.61 -1.57
C ARG A 46 -9.96 5.27 -1.06
N ASP A 47 -10.33 3.98 -1.05
CA ASP A 47 -11.63 3.54 -0.54
C ASP A 47 -11.87 4.04 0.89
N LYS A 48 -10.82 4.01 1.74
CA LYS A 48 -10.92 4.50 3.11
C LYS A 48 -11.04 6.01 3.18
N ALA A 49 -10.32 6.75 2.34
CA ALA A 49 -10.43 8.21 2.27
C ALA A 49 -11.84 8.63 1.82
N ASP A 50 -12.39 7.97 0.79
CA ASP A 50 -13.74 8.22 0.29
C ASP A 50 -14.78 7.92 1.38
N SER A 51 -14.63 6.82 2.12
CA SER A 51 -15.53 6.50 3.24
C SER A 51 -15.52 7.58 4.33
N ILE A 52 -14.35 8.09 4.68
CA ILE A 52 -14.21 9.17 5.68
C ILE A 52 -14.81 10.48 5.14
N TRP A 53 -14.61 10.76 3.85
CA TRP A 53 -15.17 11.93 3.18
C TRP A 53 -16.71 11.96 3.28
N GLU A 54 -17.34 10.80 3.02
CA GLU A 54 -18.78 10.62 3.17
C GLU A 54 -19.24 10.71 4.62
N GLU A 55 -18.55 10.05 5.56
CA GLU A 55 -18.86 10.09 7.00
C GLU A 55 -18.86 11.51 7.57
N LEU A 56 -17.95 12.36 7.08
CA LEU A 56 -17.83 13.76 7.50
C LEU A 56 -18.77 14.70 6.75
N GLY A 57 -19.56 14.19 5.80
CA GLY A 57 -20.46 14.99 4.97
C GLY A 57 -19.73 16.05 4.15
N TYR A 58 -18.47 15.79 3.78
CA TYR A 58 -17.69 16.73 3.00
C TYR A 58 -18.23 16.82 1.58
N THR A 59 -18.32 18.05 1.08
CA THR A 59 -18.75 18.35 -0.29
C THR A 59 -17.62 19.00 -1.06
N ASN A 60 -17.76 19.10 -2.38
CA ASN A 60 -16.78 19.81 -3.21
C ASN A 60 -16.67 21.28 -2.79
N GLU A 61 -17.77 21.89 -2.33
CA GLU A 61 -17.77 23.25 -1.78
C GLU A 61 -16.98 23.31 -0.47
N LYS A 62 -17.06 22.28 0.38
CA LYS A 62 -16.25 22.20 1.60
C LYS A 62 -14.76 22.05 1.28
N LEU A 63 -14.41 21.28 0.26
CA LEU A 63 -13.04 21.18 -0.23
C LEU A 63 -12.52 22.53 -0.72
N GLN A 64 -13.33 23.24 -1.52
CA GLN A 64 -12.99 24.55 -2.04
C GLN A 64 -12.76 25.55 -0.90
N GLN A 65 -13.62 25.54 0.12
CA GLN A 65 -13.43 26.36 1.32
C GLN A 65 -12.14 26.02 2.08
N ILE A 66 -11.70 24.77 2.12
CA ILE A 66 -10.45 24.39 2.77
C ILE A 66 -9.25 24.90 1.96
N LEU A 67 -9.28 24.71 0.63
CA LEU A 67 -8.20 25.13 -0.27
C LEU A 67 -8.06 26.66 -0.38
N ASP A 68 -9.17 27.40 -0.30
CA ASP A 68 -9.18 28.86 -0.40
C ASP A 68 -8.77 29.56 0.91
N ASN A 69 -8.73 28.83 2.04
CA ASN A 69 -8.35 29.34 3.36
C ASN A 69 -6.90 28.99 3.76
N GLU A 70 -6.09 28.45 2.84
CA GLU A 70 -4.63 28.34 2.94
C GLU A 70 -3.92 29.50 2.22
#